data_AF-A0A5S4EKC4-F1
#
_entry.id   AF-A0A5S4EKC4-F1
#
_cell.length_a   1.000
_cell.length_b   1.000
_cell.length_c   1.000
_cell.angle_alpha   90.00
_cell.angle_beta   90.00
_cell.angle_gamma   90.00
#
_symmetry.space_group_name_H-M   'P 1'
#
loop_
_entity.id
_entity.type
_entity.pdbx_description
1 polymer ?
#
loop_
_entity_poly.entity_id
_entity_poly.type
_entity_poly.pdbx_seq_one_letter_code
_entity_poly.pdbx_strand_id
1 'polypeptide(L)'
;MNSDSHWQHLSCLVAELCMRVPASAGPVVLARELAALAPELTFRQVLSRGGWYRLGGVVDANNAHLSDNLETWAEQELAAHDDDMAALCDEYAGRGLRATRLTGRTHYFVAATGVGATDFVQIEIEELQEVVCHSLFAAEGLPSGIEELIDPRGAHFPCCAASEPIGTPFLLLRRLTPMAAFLARMRVQKPEAQPIHRFVEAWEASSAGAATQFSNHWVIAVREHLDRYRQAVLHANPVAALNGAAPKFAATFGMQGLALHQAMARYDKAAGFPMAWFFHMLTVRSAPYALASAVIDDVNVGFNYLPGRDIQVVKQWLYQPYAF
;
A
#
# COMPACT_ATOMS: atom_id res chain seq x y z
N MET A 1 3.56 -14.03 -28.41
CA MET A 1 4.27 -12.85 -27.87
C MET A 1 4.53 -13.11 -26.40
N ASN A 2 5.76 -12.93 -25.92
CA ASN A 2 6.13 -13.27 -24.55
C ASN A 2 5.32 -12.39 -23.56
N SER A 3 4.64 -12.99 -22.57
CA SER A 3 3.75 -12.26 -21.65
C SER A 3 4.48 -11.12 -20.93
N ASP A 4 5.76 -11.30 -20.65
CA ASP A 4 6.58 -10.28 -19.97
C ASP A 4 6.79 -9.03 -20.84
N SER A 5 6.92 -9.20 -22.16
CA SER A 5 7.08 -8.08 -23.09
C SER A 5 5.80 -7.24 -23.21
N HIS A 6 4.64 -7.89 -23.12
CA HIS A 6 3.34 -7.19 -23.11
C HIS A 6 3.19 -6.28 -21.88
N TRP A 7 3.49 -6.80 -20.69
CA TRP A 7 3.36 -6.03 -19.45
C TRP A 7 4.37 -4.90 -19.34
N GLN A 8 5.60 -5.09 -19.85
CA GLN A 8 6.59 -4.03 -19.96
C GLN A 8 6.11 -2.91 -20.88
N HIS A 9 5.56 -3.26 -22.05
CA HIS A 9 5.01 -2.28 -22.97
C HIS A 9 3.86 -1.48 -22.35
N LEU A 10 2.89 -2.15 -21.72
CA LEU A 10 1.80 -1.48 -21.01
C LEU A 10 2.34 -0.56 -19.89
N SER A 11 3.35 -1.00 -19.14
CA SER A 11 3.97 -0.17 -18.11
C SER A 11 4.55 1.13 -18.67
N CYS A 12 5.22 1.08 -19.84
CA CYS A 12 5.73 2.29 -20.49
C CYS A 12 4.58 3.22 -20.91
N LEU A 13 3.53 2.68 -21.53
CA LEU A 13 2.36 3.48 -21.95
C LEU A 13 1.65 4.14 -20.77
N VAL A 14 1.54 3.44 -19.64
CA VAL A 14 0.95 4.00 -18.41
C VAL A 14 1.83 5.10 -17.82
N ALA A 15 3.15 4.96 -17.87
CA ALA A 15 4.06 6.03 -17.44
C ALA A 15 3.88 7.29 -18.31
N GLU A 16 3.76 7.13 -19.64
CA GLU A 16 3.49 8.23 -20.58
C GLU A 16 2.11 8.87 -20.37
N LEU A 17 1.11 8.08 -19.97
CA LEU A 17 -0.21 8.57 -19.58
C LEU A 17 -0.12 9.44 -18.32
N CYS A 18 0.62 9.00 -17.29
CA CYS A 18 0.81 9.77 -16.06
C CYS A 18 1.45 11.14 -16.31
N MET A 19 2.33 11.27 -17.31
CA MET A 19 2.93 12.56 -17.66
C MET A 19 1.96 13.54 -18.35
N ARG A 20 0.92 13.02 -19.02
CA ARG A 20 -0.02 13.84 -19.81
C ARG A 20 -1.32 14.15 -19.08
N VAL A 21 -1.75 13.25 -18.19
CA VAL A 21 -3.00 13.41 -17.45
C VAL A 21 -2.73 14.26 -16.19
N PRO A 22 -3.44 15.37 -15.98
CA PRO A 22 -3.28 16.16 -14.78
C PRO A 22 -3.76 15.37 -13.55
N ALA A 23 -3.07 15.51 -12.41
CA ALA A 23 -3.48 14.85 -11.16
C ALA A 23 -4.92 15.19 -10.74
N SER A 24 -5.40 16.38 -11.09
CA SER A 24 -6.78 16.83 -10.83
C SER A 24 -7.85 16.08 -11.62
N ALA A 25 -7.49 15.28 -12.63
CA ALA A 25 -8.43 14.48 -13.43
C ALA A 25 -9.18 13.43 -12.58
N GLY A 26 -8.57 12.99 -11.48
CA GLY A 26 -9.17 12.03 -10.57
C GLY A 26 -9.20 10.59 -11.11
N PRO A 27 -9.61 9.63 -10.25
CA PRO A 27 -9.43 8.21 -10.53
C PRO A 27 -10.34 7.64 -11.62
N VAL A 28 -11.52 8.22 -11.82
CA VAL A 28 -12.47 7.78 -12.86
C VAL A 28 -11.91 8.05 -14.25
N VAL A 29 -11.32 9.23 -14.45
CA VAL A 29 -10.66 9.58 -15.72
C VAL A 29 -9.47 8.67 -15.94
N LEU A 30 -8.61 8.47 -14.92
CA LEU A 30 -7.48 7.55 -15.02
C LEU A 30 -7.90 6.12 -15.39
N ALA A 31 -8.95 5.57 -14.78
CA ALA A 31 -9.45 4.24 -15.13
C ALA A 31 -9.88 4.15 -16.61
N ARG A 32 -10.52 5.21 -17.13
CA ARG A 32 -10.93 5.29 -18.55
C ARG A 32 -9.73 5.38 -19.49
N GLU A 33 -8.75 6.23 -19.18
CA GLU A 33 -7.54 6.37 -20.00
C GLU A 33 -6.72 5.06 -19.98
N LEU A 34 -6.65 4.37 -18.83
CA LEU A 34 -6.03 3.03 -18.74
C LEU A 34 -6.76 2.01 -19.63
N ALA A 35 -8.10 2.02 -19.64
CA ALA A 35 -8.89 1.15 -20.50
C ALA A 35 -8.69 1.46 -22.00
N ALA A 36 -8.33 2.70 -22.37
CA ALA A 36 -7.98 3.02 -23.75
C ALA A 36 -6.63 2.42 -24.17
N LEU A 37 -5.69 2.24 -23.23
CA LEU A 37 -4.38 1.61 -23.49
C LEU A 37 -4.46 0.09 -23.63
N ALA A 38 -5.37 -0.55 -22.88
CA ALA A 38 -5.59 -1.99 -22.91
C ALA A 38 -7.11 -2.29 -22.88
N PRO A 39 -7.81 -2.19 -24.04
CA PRO A 39 -9.27 -2.32 -24.12
C PRO A 39 -9.83 -3.68 -23.69
N GLU A 40 -9.00 -4.72 -23.68
CA GLU A 40 -9.33 -6.05 -23.19
C GLU A 40 -9.38 -6.14 -21.65
N LEU A 41 -8.87 -5.12 -20.95
CA LEU A 41 -8.80 -5.07 -19.50
C LEU A 41 -9.78 -4.02 -18.95
N THR A 42 -10.56 -4.42 -17.95
CA THR A 42 -11.43 -3.48 -17.22
C THR A 42 -10.72 -2.98 -15.96
N PHE A 43 -10.16 -1.78 -16.04
CA PHE A 43 -9.51 -1.15 -14.90
C PHE A 43 -10.51 -0.49 -13.94
N ARG A 44 -10.27 -0.66 -12.65
CA ARG A 44 -10.96 0.09 -11.60
C ARG A 44 -10.01 0.41 -10.46
N GLN A 45 -10.23 1.56 -9.83
CA GLN A 45 -9.56 1.88 -8.58
C GLN A 45 -10.23 1.12 -7.44
N VAL A 46 -9.41 0.48 -6.60
CA VAL A 46 -9.89 -0.29 -5.44
C VAL A 46 -9.45 0.29 -4.10
N LEU A 47 -8.33 0.99 -4.08
CA LEU A 47 -7.80 1.57 -2.86
C LEU A 47 -7.02 2.85 -3.18
N SER A 48 -7.08 3.81 -2.26
CA SER A 48 -6.17 4.94 -2.24
C SER A 48 -5.59 5.13 -0.85
N ARG A 49 -4.27 5.31 -0.76
CA ARG A 49 -3.54 5.49 0.51
C ARG A 49 -2.65 6.72 0.42
N GLY A 50 -3.00 7.75 1.17
CA GLY A 50 -2.16 8.93 1.38
C GLY A 50 -1.53 8.97 2.77
N GLY A 51 -0.94 10.12 3.11
CA GLY A 51 -0.35 10.37 4.43
C GLY A 51 1.10 9.92 4.56
N TRP A 52 1.76 9.63 3.44
CA TRP A 52 3.21 9.45 3.37
C TRP A 52 3.85 10.62 2.63
N TYR A 53 5.15 10.79 2.84
CA TYR A 53 5.97 11.75 2.11
C TYR A 53 7.31 11.12 1.73
N ARG A 54 7.99 11.74 0.76
CA ARG A 54 9.41 11.55 0.48
C ARG A 54 10.13 12.87 0.62
N LEU A 55 11.41 12.82 0.97
CA LEU A 55 12.27 14.00 0.90
C LEU A 55 12.25 14.51 -0.54
N GLY A 56 12.13 15.83 -0.67
CA GLY A 56 12.20 16.53 -1.94
C GLY A 56 13.60 17.10 -2.11
N GLY A 57 13.64 18.35 -2.52
CA GLY A 57 14.84 19.10 -2.82
C GLY A 57 15.04 20.32 -1.93
N VAL A 58 15.79 21.27 -2.47
CA VAL A 58 16.10 22.56 -1.85
C VAL A 58 15.67 23.68 -2.76
N VAL A 59 14.96 24.65 -2.20
CA VAL A 59 14.53 25.86 -2.90
C VAL A 59 15.00 27.11 -2.17
N ASP A 60 15.17 28.19 -2.92
CA ASP A 60 15.48 29.50 -2.36
C ASP A 60 14.24 30.22 -1.78
N ALA A 61 14.42 31.46 -1.34
CA ALA A 61 13.34 32.30 -0.81
C ALA A 61 12.23 32.61 -1.84
N ASN A 62 12.50 32.47 -3.13
CA ASN A 62 11.57 32.72 -4.24
C ASN A 62 10.94 31.44 -4.82
N ASN A 63 11.12 30.28 -4.17
CA ASN A 63 10.73 28.96 -4.67
C ASN A 63 11.49 28.52 -5.94
N ALA A 64 12.68 29.08 -6.22
CA ALA A 64 13.54 28.56 -7.29
C ALA A 64 14.29 27.31 -6.81
N HIS A 65 14.25 26.25 -7.60
CA HIS A 65 14.92 24.98 -7.31
C HIS A 65 16.44 25.10 -7.41
N LEU A 66 17.13 24.67 -6.36
CA LEU A 66 18.58 24.57 -6.29
C LEU A 66 19.06 23.11 -6.39
N SER A 67 18.31 22.18 -5.80
CA SER A 67 18.56 20.74 -5.88
C SER A 67 17.23 19.98 -5.87
N ASP A 68 17.17 18.83 -6.54
CA ASP A 68 16.02 17.91 -6.52
C ASP A 68 16.10 16.87 -5.40
N ASN A 69 17.27 16.76 -4.73
CA ASN A 69 17.51 15.81 -3.66
C ASN A 69 18.17 16.51 -2.47
N LEU A 70 17.38 16.67 -1.40
CA LEU A 70 17.78 17.30 -0.16
C LEU A 70 18.87 16.52 0.58
N GLU A 71 18.79 15.19 0.62
CA GLU A 71 19.76 14.34 1.32
C GLU A 71 21.13 14.44 0.65
N THR A 72 21.19 14.22 -0.66
CA THR A 72 22.43 14.33 -1.44
C THR A 72 23.01 15.73 -1.40
N TRP A 73 22.16 16.77 -1.46
CA TRP A 73 22.63 18.15 -1.33
C TRP A 73 23.22 18.41 0.06
N ALA A 74 22.55 18.00 1.12
CA ALA A 74 23.01 18.20 2.49
C ALA A 74 24.34 17.47 2.76
N GLU A 75 24.50 16.24 2.28
CA GLU A 75 25.75 15.48 2.39
C GLU A 75 26.91 16.17 1.64
N GLN A 76 26.64 16.69 0.44
CA GLN A 76 27.65 17.37 -0.38
C GLN A 76 28.11 18.69 0.23
N GLU A 77 27.17 19.51 0.69
CA GLU A 77 27.50 20.78 1.34
C GLU A 77 28.25 20.53 2.65
N LEU A 78 27.78 19.59 3.49
CA LEU A 78 28.46 19.27 4.73
C LEU A 78 29.91 18.78 4.51
N ALA A 79 30.13 17.92 3.51
CA ALA A 79 31.47 17.48 3.12
C ALA A 79 32.35 18.63 2.60
N ALA A 80 31.77 19.62 1.92
CA ALA A 80 32.48 20.83 1.48
C ALA A 80 32.87 21.76 2.64
N HIS A 81 32.23 21.58 3.80
CA HIS A 81 32.48 22.30 5.05
C HIS A 81 33.28 21.48 6.08
N ASP A 82 34.10 20.51 5.62
CA ASP A 82 34.91 19.65 6.51
C ASP A 82 34.08 18.94 7.60
N ASP A 83 32.83 18.56 7.26
CA ASP A 83 31.84 17.99 8.18
C ASP A 83 31.46 18.89 9.37
N ASP A 84 31.69 20.20 9.26
CA ASP A 84 31.31 21.20 10.27
C ASP A 84 29.93 21.80 9.99
N MET A 85 28.93 21.29 10.73
CA MET A 85 27.55 21.79 10.68
C MET A 85 27.43 23.27 11.08
N ALA A 86 28.26 23.77 12.00
CA ALA A 86 28.18 25.17 12.42
C ALA A 86 28.68 26.10 11.31
N ALA A 87 29.78 25.72 10.65
CA ALA A 87 30.30 26.45 9.50
C ALA A 87 29.28 26.49 8.35
N LEU A 88 28.62 25.36 8.05
CA LEU A 88 27.53 25.30 7.07
C LEU A 88 26.36 26.23 7.45
N CYS A 89 25.95 26.21 8.72
CA CYS A 89 24.88 27.09 9.20
C CYS A 89 25.23 28.57 9.07
N ASP A 90 26.46 28.96 9.40
CA ASP A 90 26.92 30.34 9.31
C ASP A 90 27.03 30.83 7.85
N GLU A 91 27.44 29.97 6.91
CA GLU A 91 27.52 30.35 5.50
C GLU A 91 26.14 30.63 4.89
N TYR A 92 25.18 29.75 5.18
CA TYR A 92 23.84 29.78 4.58
C TYR A 92 22.82 30.53 5.43
N ALA A 93 23.22 31.03 6.61
CA ALA A 93 22.40 31.88 7.47
C ALA A 93 21.83 33.07 6.68
N GLY A 94 20.52 33.26 6.79
CA GLY A 94 19.81 34.38 6.17
C GLY A 94 19.62 34.29 4.65
N ARG A 95 20.11 33.24 3.97
CA ARG A 95 19.86 33.02 2.52
C ARG A 95 18.44 32.55 2.21
N GLY A 96 17.66 32.20 3.23
CA GLY A 96 16.25 31.82 3.11
C GLY A 96 16.03 30.48 2.40
N LEU A 97 17.00 29.57 2.47
CA LEU A 97 16.90 28.24 1.89
C LEU A 97 15.86 27.39 2.62
N ARG A 98 15.04 26.67 1.86
CA ARG A 98 13.96 25.83 2.37
C ARG A 98 14.03 24.43 1.80
N ALA A 99 13.77 23.46 2.66
CA ALA A 99 13.60 22.07 2.28
C ALA A 99 12.19 21.85 1.74
N THR A 100 12.09 21.06 0.67
CA THR A 100 10.82 20.60 0.14
C THR A 100 10.61 19.10 0.40
N ARG A 101 9.37 18.66 0.27
CA ARG A 101 9.00 17.25 0.32
C ARG A 101 7.90 16.94 -0.66
N LEU A 102 7.89 15.70 -1.15
CA LEU A 102 6.82 15.19 -1.99
C LEU A 102 5.78 14.51 -1.09
N THR A 103 4.65 15.17 -0.87
CA THR A 103 3.49 14.56 -0.23
C THR A 103 2.78 13.66 -1.23
N GLY A 104 2.47 12.44 -0.81
CA GLY A 104 2.05 11.41 -1.74
C GLY A 104 0.75 10.71 -1.37
N ARG A 105 0.02 10.32 -2.42
CA ARG A 105 -1.13 9.41 -2.35
C ARG A 105 -0.98 8.34 -3.41
N THR A 106 -1.01 7.07 -3.02
CA THR A 106 -0.94 5.95 -3.96
C THR A 106 -2.34 5.47 -4.29
N HIS A 107 -2.67 5.43 -5.57
CA HIS A 107 -3.88 4.88 -6.14
C HIS A 107 -3.61 3.49 -6.69
N TYR A 108 -4.36 2.51 -6.20
CA TYR A 108 -4.28 1.13 -6.64
C TYR A 108 -5.39 0.85 -7.64
N PHE A 109 -5.01 0.61 -8.88
CA PHE A 109 -5.89 0.13 -9.93
C PHE A 109 -5.68 -1.36 -10.13
N VAL A 110 -6.76 -2.08 -10.42
CA VAL A 110 -6.69 -3.49 -10.76
C VAL A 110 -7.53 -3.77 -12.00
N ALA A 111 -7.10 -4.77 -12.77
CA ALA A 111 -7.89 -5.35 -13.85
C ALA A 111 -7.76 -6.87 -13.85
N ALA A 112 -8.89 -7.56 -13.98
CA ALA A 112 -8.95 -9.00 -14.11
C ALA A 112 -8.28 -9.46 -15.42
N THR A 113 -7.44 -10.48 -15.34
CA THR A 113 -6.86 -11.16 -16.51
C THR A 113 -7.40 -12.59 -16.66
N GLY A 114 -8.18 -13.07 -15.69
CA GLY A 114 -8.73 -14.43 -15.65
C GLY A 114 -9.67 -14.61 -14.45
N VAL A 115 -10.01 -15.86 -14.15
CA VAL A 115 -11.00 -16.22 -13.12
C VAL A 115 -10.36 -16.54 -11.77
N GLY A 116 -9.07 -16.89 -11.75
CA GLY A 116 -8.33 -17.19 -10.52
C GLY A 116 -8.15 -15.96 -9.64
N ALA A 117 -7.93 -16.19 -8.35
CA ALA A 117 -7.71 -15.15 -7.37
C ALA A 117 -6.46 -14.30 -7.68
N THR A 118 -5.45 -14.89 -8.34
CA THR A 118 -4.23 -14.18 -8.74
C THR A 118 -4.26 -13.66 -10.18
N ASP A 119 -5.34 -13.94 -10.91
CA ASP A 119 -5.48 -13.58 -12.33
C ASP A 119 -5.93 -12.13 -12.47
N PHE A 120 -5.07 -11.22 -12.03
CA PHE A 120 -5.24 -9.79 -12.19
C PHE A 120 -3.89 -9.07 -12.29
N VAL A 121 -3.92 -7.90 -12.89
CA VAL A 121 -2.82 -6.94 -12.87
C VAL A 121 -3.13 -5.84 -11.85
N GLN A 122 -2.14 -5.45 -11.06
CA GLN A 122 -2.20 -4.32 -10.15
C GLN A 122 -1.30 -3.18 -10.68
N ILE A 123 -1.84 -1.96 -10.72
CA ILE A 123 -1.12 -0.76 -11.11
C ILE A 123 -1.14 0.21 -9.93
N GLU A 124 0.03 0.68 -9.53
CA GLU A 124 0.22 1.67 -8.48
C GLU A 124 0.61 3.00 -9.12
N ILE A 125 -0.31 3.97 -9.10
CA ILE A 125 -0.09 5.33 -9.58
C ILE A 125 -0.03 6.25 -8.37
N GLU A 126 1.04 7.02 -8.25
CA GLU A 126 1.22 8.00 -7.19
C GLU A 126 0.77 9.37 -7.66
N GLU A 127 -0.09 10.01 -6.89
CA GLU A 127 -0.38 11.44 -6.95
C GLU A 127 0.57 12.14 -5.99
N LEU A 128 1.42 13.01 -6.52
CA LEU A 128 2.49 13.70 -5.80
C LEU A 128 2.27 15.21 -5.85
N GLN A 129 2.44 15.86 -4.71
CA GLN A 129 2.52 17.32 -4.61
C GLN A 129 3.78 17.68 -3.84
N GLU A 130 4.64 18.47 -4.47
CA GLU A 130 5.77 19.09 -3.79
C GLU A 130 5.29 20.24 -2.92
N VAL A 131 5.77 20.27 -1.68
CA VAL A 131 5.44 21.30 -0.71
C VAL A 131 6.67 21.71 0.07
N VAL A 132 6.72 22.97 0.52
CA VAL A 132 7.71 23.43 1.49
C VAL A 132 7.47 22.74 2.83
N CYS A 133 8.51 22.13 3.43
CA CYS A 133 8.42 21.57 4.79
C CYS A 133 8.92 22.59 5.81
N HIS A 134 10.21 22.96 5.75
CA HIS A 134 10.87 23.81 6.74
C HIS A 134 12.01 24.63 6.13
N SER A 135 12.43 25.67 6.86
CA SER A 135 13.64 26.44 6.54
C SER A 135 14.87 25.68 7.03
N LEU A 136 15.92 25.61 6.21
CA LEU A 136 17.12 24.80 6.51
C LEU A 136 17.99 25.40 7.61
N PHE A 137 18.16 26.73 7.62
CA PHE A 137 19.05 27.44 8.55
C PHE A 137 18.31 28.58 9.26
N ALA A 138 17.17 28.26 9.88
CA ALA A 138 16.42 29.24 10.65
C ALA A 138 17.19 29.62 11.93
N ALA A 139 17.20 30.91 12.27
CA ALA A 139 17.87 31.38 13.49
C ALA A 139 17.27 30.78 14.77
N GLU A 140 15.97 30.46 14.75
CA GLU A 140 15.26 29.80 15.84
C GLU A 140 15.29 28.28 15.65
N GLY A 141 16.46 27.67 15.90
CA GLY A 141 16.65 26.22 15.83
C GLY A 141 17.59 25.78 14.71
N LEU A 142 18.88 26.08 14.88
CA LEU A 142 19.92 25.57 13.98
C LEU A 142 20.05 24.04 14.12
N PRO A 143 20.16 23.32 13.00
CA PRO A 143 20.28 21.88 13.04
C PRO A 143 21.64 21.46 13.61
N SER A 144 21.61 20.46 14.48
CA SER A 144 22.82 19.89 15.10
C SER A 144 23.49 18.80 14.25
N GLY A 145 22.82 18.36 13.18
CA GLY A 145 23.30 17.31 12.28
C GLY A 145 22.41 17.14 11.05
N ILE A 146 22.88 16.31 10.12
CA ILE A 146 22.20 16.09 8.83
C ILE A 146 20.77 15.55 8.99
N GLU A 147 20.53 14.63 9.94
CA GLU A 147 19.20 14.07 10.17
C GLU A 147 18.19 15.16 10.57
N GLU A 148 18.60 16.11 11.40
CA GLU A 148 17.75 17.23 11.84
C GLU A 148 17.59 18.27 10.74
N LEU A 149 18.62 18.48 9.91
CA LEU A 149 18.56 19.35 8.74
C LEU A 149 17.56 18.84 7.69
N ILE A 150 17.54 17.52 7.42
CA ILE A 150 16.71 16.93 6.35
C ILE A 150 15.29 16.57 6.80
N ASP A 151 15.10 16.11 8.04
CA ASP A 151 13.82 15.64 8.59
C ASP A 151 13.70 16.02 10.08
N PRO A 152 13.43 17.30 10.41
CA PRO A 152 13.35 17.75 11.80
C PRO A 152 12.12 17.13 12.49
N ARG A 153 12.36 16.13 13.36
CA ARG A 153 11.30 15.43 14.10
C ARG A 153 10.96 16.19 15.39
N GLY A 154 10.01 17.12 15.34
CA GLY A 154 9.57 17.86 16.52
C GLY A 154 8.22 18.54 16.41
N ALA A 155 7.50 18.65 17.53
CA ALA A 155 6.17 19.29 17.63
C ALA A 155 6.17 20.80 17.29
N HIS A 156 7.35 21.43 17.18
CA HIS A 156 7.55 22.82 16.78
C HIS A 156 7.65 23.05 15.27
N PHE A 157 7.68 21.98 14.46
CA PHE A 157 7.64 22.09 13.01
C PHE A 157 6.27 21.61 12.52
N PRO A 158 5.31 22.53 12.32
CA PRO A 158 4.02 22.18 11.75
C PRO A 158 4.17 21.94 10.25
N CYS A 159 5.01 20.99 9.83
CA CYS A 159 5.01 20.55 8.43
C CYS A 159 3.62 19.98 8.06
N CYS A 160 2.70 19.71 8.98
CA CYS A 160 1.45 19.01 8.67
C CYS A 160 0.19 19.87 8.49
N ALA A 161 0.19 21.17 8.78
CA ALA A 161 -1.07 21.95 8.81
C ALA A 161 -1.23 23.00 7.70
N ALA A 162 -0.14 23.54 7.14
CA ALA A 162 -0.20 24.59 6.13
C ALA A 162 1.08 24.69 5.28
N SER A 163 1.53 23.57 4.68
CA SER A 163 2.67 23.59 3.77
C SER A 163 2.29 24.28 2.44
N GLU A 164 3.11 25.24 2.02
CA GLU A 164 2.96 25.94 0.73
C GLU A 164 3.27 24.96 -0.42
N PRO A 165 2.35 24.75 -1.37
CA PRO A 165 2.59 23.90 -2.52
C PRO A 165 3.52 24.58 -3.54
N ILE A 166 4.45 23.82 -4.08
CA ILE A 166 5.32 24.22 -5.18
C ILE A 166 4.84 23.53 -6.45
N GLY A 167 4.49 24.33 -7.45
CA GLY A 167 3.96 23.82 -8.72
C GLY A 167 2.62 23.09 -8.57
N THR A 168 2.23 22.40 -9.63
CA THR A 168 0.99 21.63 -9.69
C THR A 168 1.22 20.16 -9.32
N PRO A 169 0.21 19.47 -8.76
CA PRO A 169 0.34 18.06 -8.47
C PRO A 169 0.48 17.25 -9.77
N PHE A 170 1.25 16.18 -9.72
CA PHE A 170 1.55 15.33 -10.88
C PHE A 170 1.39 13.85 -10.53
N LEU A 171 1.24 13.04 -11.58
CA LEU A 171 1.10 11.60 -11.45
C LEU A 171 2.41 10.91 -11.81
N LEU A 172 2.74 9.84 -11.08
CA LEU A 172 3.90 8.99 -11.34
C LEU A 172 3.48 7.53 -11.32
N LEU A 173 3.82 6.77 -12.36
CA LEU A 173 3.69 5.32 -12.29
C LEU A 173 4.77 4.77 -11.36
N ARG A 174 4.36 4.18 -10.23
CA ARG A 174 5.27 3.50 -9.31
C ARG A 174 5.60 2.10 -9.80
N ARG A 175 4.59 1.34 -10.19
CA ARG A 175 4.74 -0.04 -10.69
C ARG A 175 3.47 -0.58 -11.33
N LEU A 176 3.68 -1.52 -12.25
CA LEU A 176 2.67 -2.43 -12.78
C LEU A 176 3.10 -3.86 -12.44
N THR A 177 2.20 -4.65 -11.86
CA THR A 177 2.53 -6.00 -11.37
C THR A 177 1.45 -7.00 -11.79
N PRO A 178 1.75 -7.92 -12.73
CA PRO A 178 0.93 -9.08 -13.01
C PRO A 178 1.02 -10.07 -11.84
N MET A 179 -0.08 -10.27 -11.13
CA MET A 179 -0.01 -10.85 -9.78
C MET A 179 0.31 -12.34 -9.78
N ALA A 180 -0.29 -13.11 -10.70
CA ALA A 180 0.00 -14.52 -10.87
C ALA A 180 1.50 -14.78 -11.10
N ALA A 181 2.12 -14.03 -12.02
CA ALA A 181 3.54 -14.16 -12.34
C ALA A 181 4.44 -13.77 -11.14
N PHE A 182 4.09 -12.71 -10.42
CA PHE A 182 4.82 -12.27 -9.23
C PHE A 182 4.77 -13.33 -8.11
N LEU A 183 3.58 -13.84 -7.78
CA LEU A 183 3.42 -14.85 -6.73
C LEU A 183 4.03 -16.19 -7.11
N ALA A 184 4.00 -16.58 -8.39
CA ALA A 184 4.70 -17.78 -8.87
C ALA A 184 6.22 -17.66 -8.68
N ARG A 185 6.82 -16.51 -9.03
CA ARG A 185 8.25 -16.24 -8.77
C ARG A 185 8.57 -16.30 -7.27
N MET A 186 7.74 -15.69 -6.44
CA MET A 186 7.90 -15.72 -4.98
C MET A 186 7.81 -17.15 -4.41
N ARG A 187 6.93 -18.00 -4.94
CA ARG A 187 6.74 -19.38 -4.46
C ARG A 187 8.01 -20.23 -4.59
N VAL A 188 8.76 -20.05 -5.68
CA VAL A 188 9.98 -20.82 -5.99
C VAL A 188 11.15 -20.43 -5.07
N GLN A 189 11.11 -19.25 -4.44
CA GLN A 189 12.19 -18.78 -3.56
C GLN A 189 12.29 -19.53 -2.24
N LYS A 190 11.23 -20.20 -1.80
CA LYS A 190 11.18 -20.93 -0.52
C LYS A 190 10.59 -22.33 -0.70
N PRO A 191 11.07 -23.35 0.03
CA PRO A 191 10.47 -24.69 -0.01
C PRO A 191 9.00 -24.67 0.44
N GLU A 192 8.73 -23.99 1.55
CA GLU A 192 7.39 -23.81 2.10
C GLU A 192 6.65 -22.64 1.47
N ALA A 193 5.34 -22.82 1.29
CA ALA A 193 4.46 -21.76 0.80
C ALA A 193 4.39 -20.62 1.82
N GLN A 194 4.65 -19.40 1.35
CA GLN A 194 4.55 -18.21 2.19
C GLN A 194 3.08 -17.93 2.56
N PRO A 195 2.82 -17.15 3.64
CA PRO A 195 1.46 -16.86 4.09
C PRO A 195 0.51 -16.35 3.01
N ILE A 196 1.00 -15.55 2.05
CA ILE A 196 0.19 -15.05 0.93
C ILE A 196 -0.34 -16.16 0.03
N HIS A 197 0.45 -17.20 -0.25
CA HIS A 197 -0.01 -18.32 -1.09
C HIS A 197 -1.14 -19.08 -0.41
N ARG A 198 -0.99 -19.33 0.89
CA ARG A 198 -2.04 -19.97 1.70
C ARG A 198 -3.28 -19.10 1.85
N PHE A 199 -3.11 -17.78 1.90
CA PHE A 199 -4.21 -16.83 1.93
C PHE A 199 -5.03 -16.85 0.63
N VAL A 200 -4.35 -16.88 -0.52
CA VAL A 200 -4.98 -17.00 -1.85
C VAL A 200 -5.66 -18.36 -2.01
N GLU A 201 -5.01 -19.44 -1.59
CA GLU A 201 -5.59 -20.80 -1.63
C GLU A 201 -6.84 -20.90 -0.75
N ALA A 202 -6.79 -20.35 0.47
CA ALA A 202 -7.95 -20.25 1.35
C ALA A 202 -9.08 -19.42 0.73
N TRP A 203 -8.75 -18.33 0.03
CA TRP A 203 -9.72 -17.54 -0.71
C TRP A 203 -10.44 -18.35 -1.79
N GLU A 204 -9.69 -19.04 -2.66
CA GLU A 204 -10.27 -19.85 -3.73
C GLU A 204 -11.08 -21.04 -3.21
N ALA A 205 -10.66 -21.66 -2.11
CA ALA A 205 -11.37 -22.77 -1.49
C ALA A 205 -12.65 -22.33 -0.74
N SER A 206 -12.78 -21.05 -0.42
CA SER A 206 -13.89 -20.51 0.37
C SER A 206 -15.09 -20.06 -0.45
N SER A 207 -16.19 -19.75 0.24
CA SER A 207 -17.36 -19.06 -0.33
C SER A 207 -17.01 -17.66 -0.86
N ALA A 208 -15.96 -17.02 -0.35
CA ALA A 208 -15.52 -15.70 -0.84
C ALA A 208 -15.07 -15.77 -2.30
N GLY A 209 -14.21 -16.74 -2.64
CA GLY A 209 -13.71 -16.94 -4.01
C GLY A 209 -14.80 -17.34 -5.00
N ALA A 210 -15.86 -18.02 -4.53
CA ALA A 210 -17.01 -18.35 -5.37
C ALA A 210 -17.95 -17.15 -5.62
N ALA A 211 -17.98 -16.18 -4.69
CA ALA A 211 -18.91 -15.05 -4.76
C ALA A 211 -18.35 -13.84 -5.49
N THR A 212 -17.03 -13.62 -5.44
CA THR A 212 -16.40 -12.39 -5.95
C THR A 212 -14.93 -12.61 -6.28
N GLN A 213 -14.42 -11.82 -7.23
CA GLN A 213 -13.00 -11.81 -7.54
C GLN A 213 -12.17 -11.25 -6.38
N PHE A 214 -10.99 -11.83 -6.15
CA PHE A 214 -10.06 -11.44 -5.10
C PHE A 214 -9.66 -9.95 -5.17
N SER A 215 -9.31 -9.48 -6.37
CA SER A 215 -8.90 -8.10 -6.61
C SER A 215 -9.99 -7.08 -6.29
N ASN A 216 -11.25 -7.49 -6.10
CA ASN A 216 -12.33 -6.62 -5.63
C ASN A 216 -12.16 -6.15 -4.20
N HIS A 217 -11.51 -6.96 -3.36
CA HIS A 217 -11.44 -6.75 -1.92
C HIS A 217 -10.01 -6.62 -1.40
N TRP A 218 -9.02 -6.89 -2.26
CA TRP A 218 -7.62 -6.94 -1.86
C TRP A 218 -6.71 -6.29 -2.89
N VAL A 219 -5.72 -5.56 -2.38
CA VAL A 219 -4.49 -5.24 -3.11
C VAL A 219 -3.35 -6.00 -2.45
N ILE A 220 -2.29 -6.28 -3.20
CA ILE A 220 -1.11 -6.96 -2.64
C ILE A 220 0.03 -5.96 -2.54
N ALA A 221 0.43 -5.64 -1.31
CA ALA A 221 1.58 -4.81 -1.05
C ALA A 221 2.85 -5.62 -1.29
N VAL A 222 3.50 -5.34 -2.40
CA VAL A 222 4.72 -6.04 -2.85
C VAL A 222 5.98 -5.29 -2.43
N ARG A 223 6.95 -6.01 -1.87
CA ARG A 223 8.29 -5.49 -1.54
C ARG A 223 9.36 -6.43 -2.09
N GLU A 224 10.44 -5.84 -2.55
CA GLU A 224 11.63 -6.54 -3.01
C GLU A 224 12.82 -5.90 -2.29
N HIS A 225 13.65 -6.73 -1.67
CA HIS A 225 14.89 -6.28 -1.06
C HIS A 225 15.99 -7.30 -1.36
N LEU A 226 17.23 -6.85 -1.30
CA LEU A 226 18.38 -7.71 -1.47
C LEU A 226 18.76 -8.30 -0.11
N ASP A 227 19.00 -9.61 -0.09
CA ASP A 227 19.60 -10.25 1.08
C ASP A 227 21.10 -9.97 1.17
N ARG A 228 21.75 -10.53 2.20
CA ARG A 228 23.20 -10.43 2.41
C ARG A 228 24.05 -10.98 1.26
N TYR A 229 23.47 -11.79 0.37
CA TYR A 229 24.11 -12.37 -0.81
C TYR A 229 23.72 -11.66 -2.11
N ARG A 230 23.06 -10.50 -2.03
CA ARG A 230 22.53 -9.74 -3.16
C ARG A 230 21.50 -10.52 -3.98
N GLN A 231 20.80 -11.46 -3.37
CA GLN A 231 19.67 -12.14 -3.98
C GLN A 231 18.37 -11.38 -3.68
N ALA A 232 17.52 -11.22 -4.69
CA ALA A 232 16.23 -10.58 -4.54
C ALA A 232 15.28 -11.46 -3.72
N VAL A 233 14.84 -10.97 -2.57
CA VAL A 233 13.82 -11.60 -1.73
C VAL A 233 12.49 -10.87 -1.93
N LEU A 234 11.48 -11.61 -2.39
CA LEU A 234 10.15 -11.09 -2.65
C LEU A 234 9.24 -11.27 -1.44
N HIS A 235 8.51 -10.21 -1.10
CA HIS A 235 7.49 -10.18 -0.07
C HIS A 235 6.19 -9.67 -0.65
N ALA A 236 5.08 -10.27 -0.23
CA ALA A 236 3.73 -9.88 -0.59
C ALA A 236 2.81 -10.03 0.61
N ASN A 237 2.14 -8.93 0.99
CA ASN A 237 1.14 -8.93 2.05
C ASN A 237 -0.21 -8.45 1.47
N PRO A 238 -1.31 -9.16 1.75
CA PRO A 238 -2.63 -8.71 1.34
C PRO A 238 -3.04 -7.49 2.18
N VAL A 239 -3.56 -6.47 1.51
CA VAL A 239 -4.11 -5.26 2.13
C VAL A 239 -5.57 -5.17 1.73
N ALA A 240 -6.45 -5.16 2.72
CA ALA A 240 -7.89 -5.05 2.47
C ALA A 240 -8.20 -3.71 1.79
N ALA A 241 -8.89 -3.77 0.66
CA ALA A 241 -9.29 -2.62 -0.15
C ALA A 241 -10.52 -1.92 0.47
N LEU A 242 -10.38 -1.48 1.73
CA LEU A 242 -11.44 -0.84 2.49
C LEU A 242 -11.34 0.67 2.34
N ASN A 243 -12.33 1.28 1.69
CA ASN A 243 -12.48 2.73 1.66
C ASN A 243 -13.17 3.20 2.94
N GLY A 244 -12.39 3.37 4.01
CA GLY A 244 -12.86 3.83 5.31
C GLY A 244 -12.49 2.88 6.45
N ALA A 245 -13.19 3.01 7.58
CA ALA A 245 -12.98 2.15 8.73
C ALA A 245 -13.51 0.73 8.46
N ALA A 246 -12.70 -0.28 8.80
CA ALA A 246 -13.14 -1.67 8.74
C ALA A 246 -14.38 -1.90 9.63
N PRO A 247 -15.33 -2.75 9.21
CA PRO A 247 -16.44 -3.14 10.07
C PRO A 247 -15.88 -3.77 11.35
N LYS A 248 -16.44 -3.39 12.51
CA LYS A 248 -16.06 -3.98 13.79
C LYS A 248 -16.94 -5.18 14.07
N PHE A 249 -16.32 -6.31 14.39
CA PHE A 249 -17.06 -7.49 14.81
C PHE A 249 -17.69 -7.22 16.18
N ALA A 250 -19.02 -7.31 16.26
CA ALA A 250 -19.75 -7.15 17.51
C ALA A 250 -19.65 -8.44 18.35
N ALA A 251 -18.47 -8.69 18.93
CA ALA A 251 -18.24 -9.85 19.78
C ALA A 251 -18.94 -9.66 21.13
N THR A 252 -19.71 -10.66 21.56
CA THR A 252 -20.15 -10.81 22.96
C THR A 252 -19.46 -12.05 23.52
N PHE A 253 -18.99 -11.98 24.77
CA PHE A 253 -18.33 -13.13 25.42
C PHE A 253 -19.28 -14.34 25.45
N GLY A 254 -18.78 -15.51 25.04
CA GLY A 254 -19.56 -16.76 25.01
C GLY A 254 -20.61 -16.85 23.90
N MET A 255 -20.55 -15.99 22.87
CA MET A 255 -21.47 -16.07 21.73
C MET A 255 -21.29 -17.39 20.96
N GLN A 256 -22.38 -18.15 20.81
CA GLN A 256 -22.43 -19.47 20.18
C GLN A 256 -23.71 -19.64 19.34
N GLY A 257 -23.72 -20.64 18.46
CA GLY A 257 -24.85 -21.04 17.65
C GLY A 257 -25.43 -19.89 16.80
N LEU A 258 -26.75 -19.68 16.92
CA LEU A 258 -27.46 -18.71 16.08
C LEU A 258 -26.98 -17.26 16.29
N ALA A 259 -26.62 -16.89 17.52
CA ALA A 259 -26.10 -15.54 17.80
C ALA A 259 -24.76 -15.31 17.09
N LEU A 260 -23.88 -16.31 17.10
CA LEU A 260 -22.59 -16.24 16.42
C LEU A 260 -22.79 -16.15 14.90
N HIS A 261 -23.65 -17.00 14.36
CA HIS A 261 -24.01 -16.96 12.95
C HIS A 261 -24.55 -15.59 12.50
N GLN A 262 -25.46 -14.99 13.27
CA GLN A 262 -26.02 -13.68 12.95
C GLN A 262 -24.97 -12.57 13.00
N ALA A 263 -24.06 -12.60 13.98
CA ALA A 263 -22.96 -11.65 14.07
C ALA A 263 -22.01 -11.75 12.86
N MET A 264 -21.64 -12.97 12.45
CA MET A 264 -20.84 -13.21 11.25
C MET A 264 -21.56 -12.78 9.98
N ALA A 265 -22.82 -13.14 9.79
CA ALA A 265 -23.59 -12.75 8.62
C ALA A 265 -23.73 -11.21 8.51
N ARG A 266 -23.92 -10.52 9.65
CA ARG A 266 -23.95 -9.05 9.68
C ARG A 266 -22.60 -8.45 9.31
N TYR A 267 -21.51 -9.05 9.80
CA TYR A 267 -20.16 -8.62 9.48
C TYR A 267 -19.85 -8.80 7.98
N ASP A 268 -20.11 -9.99 7.44
CA ASP A 268 -19.88 -10.33 6.03
C ASP A 268 -20.70 -9.42 5.10
N LYS A 269 -21.96 -9.15 5.46
CA LYS A 269 -22.80 -8.19 4.73
C LYS A 269 -22.22 -6.77 4.77
N ALA A 270 -21.65 -6.34 5.89
CA ALA A 270 -21.02 -5.02 6.00
C ALA A 270 -19.68 -4.94 5.24
N ALA A 271 -18.94 -6.05 5.15
CA ALA A 271 -17.71 -6.14 4.38
C ALA A 271 -17.95 -6.31 2.87
N GLY A 272 -19.12 -6.82 2.47
CA GLY A 272 -19.54 -6.93 1.07
C GLY A 272 -19.24 -8.28 0.41
N PHE A 273 -18.83 -9.30 1.17
CA PHE A 273 -18.60 -10.65 0.67
C PHE A 273 -18.72 -11.70 1.79
N PRO A 274 -19.09 -12.96 1.47
CA PRO A 274 -19.20 -14.02 2.48
C PRO A 274 -17.82 -14.39 3.02
N MET A 275 -17.76 -14.85 4.28
CA MET A 275 -16.52 -15.25 4.96
C MET A 275 -15.50 -14.10 5.15
N ALA A 276 -15.94 -12.85 5.04
CA ALA A 276 -15.08 -11.69 5.25
C ALA A 276 -14.50 -11.63 6.67
N TRP A 277 -15.25 -12.08 7.69
CA TRP A 277 -14.76 -12.15 9.06
C TRP A 277 -13.44 -12.92 9.17
N PHE A 278 -13.28 -14.00 8.40
CA PHE A 278 -12.08 -14.84 8.44
C PHE A 278 -10.89 -14.11 7.84
N PHE A 279 -11.02 -13.54 6.64
CA PHE A 279 -9.90 -12.85 5.99
C PHE A 279 -9.54 -11.53 6.70
N HIS A 280 -10.53 -10.82 7.24
CA HIS A 280 -10.28 -9.60 8.02
C HIS A 280 -9.69 -9.87 9.40
N MET A 281 -9.98 -11.04 10.01
CA MET A 281 -9.28 -11.52 11.21
C MET A 281 -7.76 -11.62 10.96
N LEU A 282 -7.35 -12.13 9.79
CA LEU A 282 -5.93 -12.37 9.45
C LEU A 282 -5.15 -11.11 9.08
N THR A 283 -5.82 -10.03 8.69
CA THR A 283 -5.17 -8.87 8.04
C THR A 283 -5.39 -7.57 8.82
N VAL A 284 -6.63 -7.09 8.89
CA VAL A 284 -6.99 -5.82 9.54
C VAL A 284 -7.35 -5.98 11.02
N ARG A 285 -7.35 -7.22 11.53
CA ARG A 285 -7.61 -7.59 12.94
C ARG A 285 -8.92 -7.01 13.49
N SER A 286 -9.90 -6.81 12.62
CA SER A 286 -11.21 -6.25 13.00
C SER A 286 -12.20 -7.32 13.49
N ALA A 287 -11.84 -8.59 13.35
CA ALA A 287 -12.48 -9.73 13.98
C ALA A 287 -11.45 -10.49 14.86
N PRO A 288 -11.86 -11.01 16.03
CA PRO A 288 -10.94 -11.65 16.98
C PRO A 288 -10.55 -13.06 16.52
N TYR A 289 -9.30 -13.48 16.78
CA TYR A 289 -8.81 -14.83 16.47
C TYR A 289 -9.61 -15.95 17.15
N ALA A 290 -10.18 -15.69 18.33
CA ALA A 290 -11.03 -16.63 19.05
C ALA A 290 -12.28 -17.06 18.25
N LEU A 291 -12.68 -16.28 17.23
CA LEU A 291 -13.81 -16.60 16.37
C LEU A 291 -13.59 -17.91 15.59
N ALA A 292 -12.36 -18.19 15.16
CA ALA A 292 -12.04 -19.42 14.45
C ALA A 292 -12.30 -20.67 15.31
N SER A 293 -11.87 -20.66 16.57
CA SER A 293 -12.14 -21.75 17.52
C SER A 293 -13.63 -21.87 17.83
N ALA A 294 -14.30 -20.75 18.12
CA ALA A 294 -15.74 -20.73 18.43
C ALA A 294 -16.60 -21.33 17.30
N VAL A 295 -16.25 -21.05 16.04
CA VAL A 295 -16.93 -21.63 14.87
C VAL A 295 -16.75 -23.15 14.79
N ILE A 296 -15.55 -23.66 15.07
CA ILE A 296 -15.31 -25.11 15.04
C ILE A 296 -15.97 -25.83 16.23
N ASP A 297 -15.98 -25.19 17.40
CA ASP A 297 -16.69 -25.72 18.57
C ASP A 297 -18.19 -25.83 18.29
N ASP A 298 -18.80 -24.80 17.70
CA ASP A 298 -20.20 -24.82 17.26
C ASP A 298 -20.48 -25.97 16.27
N VAL A 299 -19.60 -26.16 15.28
CA VAL A 299 -19.71 -27.26 14.30
C VAL A 299 -19.63 -28.62 14.99
N ASN A 300 -18.74 -28.78 15.97
CA ASN A 300 -18.59 -30.03 16.72
C ASN A 300 -19.81 -30.34 17.61
N VAL A 301 -20.51 -29.31 18.10
CA VAL A 301 -21.76 -29.44 18.87
C VAL A 301 -22.98 -29.64 17.96
N GLY A 302 -22.82 -29.54 16.64
CA GLY A 302 -23.84 -29.86 15.63
C GLY A 302 -24.50 -28.67 14.96
N PHE A 303 -23.99 -27.45 15.15
CA PHE A 303 -24.47 -26.28 14.42
C PHE A 303 -23.93 -26.25 12.98
N ASN A 304 -24.84 -26.28 12.00
CA ASN A 304 -24.50 -26.33 10.57
C ASN A 304 -24.91 -25.04 9.84
N TYR A 305 -24.27 -23.92 10.18
CA TYR A 305 -24.58 -22.62 9.56
C TYR A 305 -23.53 -22.12 8.55
N LEU A 306 -22.35 -22.77 8.47
CA LEU A 306 -21.34 -22.49 7.45
C LEU A 306 -21.32 -23.61 6.40
N PRO A 307 -21.07 -23.28 5.12
CA PRO A 307 -20.75 -24.27 4.11
C PRO A 307 -19.55 -25.14 4.49
N GLY A 308 -19.58 -26.42 4.10
CA GLY A 308 -18.49 -27.37 4.40
C GLY A 308 -17.12 -26.89 3.92
N ARG A 309 -17.07 -26.17 2.78
CA ARG A 309 -15.82 -25.59 2.25
C ARG A 309 -15.19 -24.57 3.20
N ASP A 310 -16.01 -23.70 3.80
CA ASP A 310 -15.54 -22.65 4.71
C ASP A 310 -15.05 -23.27 6.02
N ILE A 311 -15.75 -24.30 6.50
CA ILE A 311 -15.34 -25.07 7.68
C ILE A 311 -13.95 -25.71 7.44
N GLN A 312 -13.69 -26.27 6.26
CA GLN A 312 -12.38 -26.85 5.94
C GLN A 312 -11.28 -25.80 5.94
N VAL A 313 -11.52 -24.62 5.36
CA VAL A 313 -10.56 -23.50 5.40
C VAL A 313 -10.21 -23.11 6.84
N VAL A 314 -11.21 -22.97 7.71
CA VAL A 314 -10.98 -22.63 9.13
C VAL A 314 -10.22 -23.74 9.86
N LYS A 315 -10.55 -25.02 9.63
CA LYS A 315 -9.84 -26.17 10.22
C LYS A 315 -8.38 -26.22 9.78
N GLN A 316 -8.11 -26.03 8.49
CA GLN A 316 -6.74 -26.00 7.96
C GLN A 316 -5.92 -24.85 8.54
N TRP A 317 -6.54 -23.67 8.72
CA TRP A 317 -5.88 -22.55 9.38
C TRP A 317 -5.59 -22.83 10.85
N LEU A 318 -6.52 -23.41 11.62
CA LEU A 318 -6.27 -23.77 13.02
C LEU A 318 -5.15 -24.81 13.17
N TYR A 319 -5.04 -25.76 12.23
CA TYR A 319 -3.98 -26.76 12.24
C TYR A 319 -2.59 -26.15 11.97
N GLN A 320 -2.50 -25.23 11.02
CA GLN A 320 -1.26 -24.52 10.70
C GLN A 320 -1.54 -23.02 10.56
N PRO A 321 -1.53 -22.26 11.66
CA PRO A 321 -1.88 -20.84 11.65
C PRO A 321 -0.90 -20.01 10.83
N TYR A 322 -1.41 -18.96 10.21
CA TYR A 322 -0.62 -17.92 9.58
C TYR A 322 -1.30 -16.55 9.79
N ALA A 323 -0.49 -15.50 9.77
CA ALA A 323 -0.92 -14.10 9.92
C ALA A 323 0.07 -13.17 9.19
N PHE A 324 -0.30 -11.89 9.08
CA PHE A 324 0.48 -10.83 8.42
C PHE A 324 0.83 -9.68 9.38
#